data_AF-A0A150PFY5-F1
#
_entry.id   AF-A0A150PFY5-F1
#
_cell.length_a   1.000
_cell.length_b   1.000
_cell.length_c   1.000
_cell.angle_alpha   90.00
_cell.angle_beta   90.00
_cell.angle_gamma   90.00
#
_symmetry.space_group_name_H-M   'P 1'
#
loop_
_entity.id
_entity.type
_entity.pdbx_description
1 polymer ?
#
loop_
_entity_poly.entity_id
_entity_poly.type
_entity_poly.pdbx_seq_one_letter_code
_entity_poly.pdbx_strand_id
1 'polypeptide(L)'
;EEPNRFRLRIDDAETPAVTLQLDREQVLQVFGEEGAKQITVLDVDTTGLLRTALEQIQDACGTSWREDGENPGHDCTLTPLGQSFGPSWMTSPEFALVRLLTMTPANANVTETSLAGLKKIFEENPGTFAFDFAGVLADALAIARTDPFVPIPKLILALQQQLLGTHPAIPNADGVRMPVTLYEALHDLESLDEKLGPAGSHPGVLVPDNDTFTTKGDVLLPDFSMRVVAESGLRRVSGIDLSKGGGDMFLREGDAPLRFDFNDPQKLQVHGIAPNPTVDMRISIREHDGLVPSCVEVPACKSNLPATPVGTGTVWTLAPFLLEPIVAKAAFLTYGEREFSACYFRLSGTCRVGVDIGQGGEPRGWTIFTDRVSDPPPAIPEPQFLWELLTEVGQVAIHDPTGEGMPDIEEGDARPVYALRGVSIGLTADEVIAGIRETLKGQSTQIAELLLGRYWVNNDALDFFYSRGEPGGAPTLYFVAEGDLRPSDQGAGAPRAYTYERPGFFTSPDLDEGSKVSKKELDGLADTAHEKYRLPPGETTLYMQDDEAAVYEVRFHVPDTSDPVEITADVKRL
;
A
#
# COMPACT_ATOMS: atom_id res chain seq x y z
N GLU A 1 35.01 53.95 -7.36
CA GLU A 1 35.86 52.75 -7.43
C GLU A 1 36.18 52.47 -8.90
N GLU A 2 37.31 51.82 -9.19
CA GLU A 2 37.55 51.30 -10.54
C GLU A 2 36.49 50.22 -10.85
N PRO A 3 35.94 50.19 -12.07
CA PRO A 3 34.91 49.22 -12.40
C PRO A 3 35.47 47.80 -12.38
N ASN A 4 34.71 46.87 -11.80
CA ASN A 4 35.05 45.45 -11.81
C ASN A 4 34.66 44.85 -13.17
N ARG A 5 35.62 44.20 -13.84
CA ARG A 5 35.40 43.56 -15.15
C ARG A 5 35.07 42.09 -14.97
N PHE A 6 33.93 41.68 -15.51
CA PHE A 6 33.47 40.29 -15.52
C PHE A 6 33.35 39.76 -16.94
N ARG A 7 33.53 38.45 -17.09
CA ARG A 7 33.37 37.74 -18.35
C ARG A 7 32.11 36.91 -18.29
N LEU A 8 31.26 37.05 -19.30
CA LEU A 8 30.03 36.30 -19.47
C LEU A 8 30.18 35.40 -20.68
N ARG A 9 29.84 34.12 -20.51
CA ARG A 9 29.97 33.12 -21.58
C ARG A 9 28.70 32.30 -21.66
N ILE A 10 28.27 32.05 -22.89
CA ILE A 10 27.17 31.13 -23.18
C ILE A 10 27.72 29.70 -23.16
N ASP A 11 27.09 28.85 -22.37
CA ASP A 11 27.30 27.41 -22.41
C ASP A 11 26.27 26.77 -23.34
N ASP A 12 26.69 26.48 -24.58
CA ASP A 12 25.88 25.83 -25.61
C ASP A 12 25.97 24.29 -25.54
N ALA A 13 26.62 23.73 -24.52
CA ALA A 13 26.69 22.28 -24.36
C ALA A 13 25.29 21.69 -24.12
N GLU A 14 24.97 20.60 -24.83
CA GLU A 14 23.78 19.82 -24.51
C GLU A 14 23.87 19.35 -23.05
N THR A 15 22.78 19.53 -22.30
CA THR A 15 22.76 19.09 -20.90
C THR A 15 22.74 17.56 -20.89
N PRO A 16 23.77 16.89 -20.33
CA PRO A 16 23.83 15.44 -20.37
C PRO A 16 22.71 14.83 -19.54
N ALA A 17 22.25 13.64 -19.95
CA ALA A 17 21.38 12.84 -19.12
C ALA A 17 22.09 12.46 -17.81
N VAL A 18 21.35 12.49 -16.71
CA VAL A 18 21.82 12.05 -15.40
C VAL A 18 21.61 10.54 -15.32
N THR A 19 22.69 9.79 -15.14
CA THR A 19 22.62 8.35 -14.89
C THR A 19 22.98 8.08 -13.43
N LEU A 20 22.02 7.53 -12.69
CA LEU A 20 22.19 7.06 -11.32
C LEU A 20 22.37 5.55 -11.35
N GLN A 21 23.48 5.06 -10.83
CA GLN A 21 23.70 3.64 -10.55
C GLN A 21 23.68 3.50 -9.03
N LEU A 22 22.69 2.77 -8.51
CA LEU A 22 22.40 2.74 -7.09
C LEU A 22 22.33 1.28 -6.62
N ASP A 23 23.21 0.91 -5.69
CA ASP A 23 22.97 -0.21 -4.77
C ASP A 23 22.11 0.23 -3.58
N ARG A 24 21.84 -0.67 -2.63
CA ARG A 24 20.98 -0.36 -1.48
C ARG A 24 21.47 0.84 -0.66
N GLU A 25 22.78 0.91 -0.40
CA GLU A 25 23.38 1.98 0.41
C GLU A 25 23.29 3.31 -0.34
N GLN A 26 23.61 3.30 -1.64
CA GLN A 26 23.57 4.47 -2.49
C GLN A 26 22.14 5.03 -2.66
N VAL A 27 21.11 4.17 -2.71
CA VAL A 27 19.72 4.63 -2.70
C VAL A 27 19.44 5.44 -1.42
N LEU A 28 19.80 4.94 -0.24
CA LEU A 28 19.59 5.67 1.02
C LEU A 28 20.40 6.96 1.09
N GLN A 29 21.64 6.98 0.58
CA GLN A 29 22.44 8.20 0.53
C GLN A 29 21.82 9.27 -0.37
N VAL A 30 21.18 8.86 -1.47
CA VAL A 30 20.60 9.76 -2.46
C VAL A 30 19.23 10.30 -2.03
N PHE A 31 18.35 9.45 -1.51
CA PHE A 31 16.99 9.85 -1.12
C PHE A 31 16.87 10.28 0.35
N GLY A 32 17.80 9.85 1.20
CA GLY A 32 17.64 9.89 2.65
C GLY A 32 16.54 8.95 3.14
N GLU A 33 16.50 8.69 4.44
CA GLU A 33 15.47 7.82 5.05
C GLU A 33 14.06 8.39 4.85
N GLU A 34 13.87 9.68 5.12
CA GLU A 34 12.56 10.33 5.00
C GLU A 34 12.08 10.41 3.55
N GLY A 35 12.98 10.53 2.57
CA GLY A 35 12.63 10.45 1.16
C GLY A 35 12.27 9.03 0.74
N ALA A 36 13.02 8.02 1.22
CA ALA A 36 12.73 6.62 0.92
C ALA A 36 11.39 6.14 1.51
N LYS A 37 10.96 6.66 2.67
CA LYS A 37 9.64 6.38 3.25
C LYS A 37 8.48 6.97 2.43
N GLN A 38 8.75 8.00 1.63
CA GLN A 38 7.74 8.69 0.82
C GLN A 38 7.55 8.08 -0.58
N ILE A 39 8.43 7.17 -0.99
CA ILE A 39 8.38 6.55 -2.33
C ILE A 39 7.82 5.13 -2.18
N THR A 40 6.64 4.88 -2.74
CA THR A 40 6.12 3.51 -2.89
C THR A 40 6.82 2.82 -4.05
N VAL A 41 7.36 1.62 -3.83
CA VAL A 41 8.04 0.84 -4.88
C VAL A 41 7.23 -0.36 -5.35
N LEU A 42 6.24 -0.80 -4.58
CA LEU A 42 5.40 -1.92 -4.96
C LEU A 42 4.05 -1.86 -4.23
N ASP A 43 2.95 -2.00 -4.96
CA ASP A 43 1.62 -2.24 -4.37
C ASP A 43 1.31 -3.73 -4.42
N VAL A 44 1.69 -4.45 -3.37
CA VAL A 44 1.59 -5.92 -3.28
C VAL A 44 0.12 -6.34 -3.28
N ASP A 45 -0.24 -7.26 -4.17
CA ASP A 45 -1.53 -7.96 -4.09
C ASP A 45 -1.49 -8.98 -2.95
N THR A 46 -2.33 -8.79 -1.94
CA THR A 46 -2.31 -9.58 -0.71
C THR A 46 -2.87 -10.99 -0.89
N THR A 47 -3.45 -11.32 -2.05
CA THR A 47 -4.09 -12.61 -2.32
C THR A 47 -3.11 -13.78 -2.23
N GLY A 48 -1.93 -13.65 -2.84
CA GLY A 48 -0.91 -14.72 -2.83
C GLY A 48 -0.29 -14.92 -1.44
N LEU A 49 -0.04 -13.82 -0.75
CA LEU A 49 0.44 -13.78 0.63
C LEU A 49 -0.52 -14.51 1.58
N LEU A 50 -1.79 -14.09 1.60
CA LEU A 50 -2.81 -14.67 2.48
C LEU A 50 -3.10 -16.13 2.14
N ARG A 51 -3.10 -16.49 0.85
CA ARG A 51 -3.23 -17.89 0.43
C ARG A 51 -2.13 -18.75 1.05
N THR A 52 -0.88 -18.35 0.86
CA THR A 52 0.26 -19.11 1.36
C THR A 52 0.26 -19.20 2.88
N ALA A 53 -0.08 -18.10 3.58
CA ALA A 53 -0.22 -18.10 5.03
C ALA A 53 -1.33 -19.06 5.52
N LEU A 54 -2.52 -18.99 4.92
CA LEU A 54 -3.65 -19.85 5.28
C LEU A 54 -3.36 -21.33 4.99
N GLU A 55 -2.73 -21.65 3.86
CA GLU A 55 -2.35 -23.03 3.51
C GLU A 55 -1.29 -23.58 4.49
N GLN A 56 -0.29 -22.76 4.88
CA GLN A 56 0.68 -23.15 5.90
C GLN A 56 0.02 -23.44 7.25
N ILE A 57 -0.93 -22.61 7.69
CA ILE A 57 -1.65 -22.81 8.94
C ILE A 57 -2.56 -24.04 8.85
N GLN A 58 -3.36 -24.15 7.79
CA GLN A 58 -4.30 -25.26 7.60
C GLN A 58 -3.61 -26.63 7.64
N ASP A 59 -2.40 -26.73 7.08
CA ASP A 59 -1.64 -27.98 7.02
C ASP A 59 -0.57 -28.10 8.13
N ALA A 60 -0.56 -27.18 9.11
CA ALA A 60 0.43 -27.16 10.20
C ALA A 60 0.46 -28.46 11.02
N CYS A 61 -0.68 -29.15 11.12
CA CYS A 61 -0.83 -30.40 11.88
C CYS A 61 -1.13 -31.61 10.99
N GLY A 62 -0.59 -31.59 9.77
CA GLY A 62 -0.79 -32.65 8.78
C GLY A 62 -2.08 -32.49 7.98
N THR A 63 -2.29 -33.42 7.05
CA THR A 63 -3.31 -33.33 6.00
C THR A 63 -4.40 -34.40 6.11
N SER A 64 -4.39 -35.21 7.16
CA SER A 64 -5.33 -36.31 7.40
C SER A 64 -6.77 -35.83 7.59
N TRP A 65 -6.97 -34.54 7.88
CA TRP A 65 -8.29 -33.89 7.90
C TRP A 65 -9.05 -33.97 6.57
N ARG A 66 -8.35 -34.26 5.47
CA ARG A 66 -8.93 -34.48 4.13
C ARG A 66 -9.59 -35.85 3.99
N GLU A 67 -9.45 -36.73 4.98
CA GLU A 67 -10.09 -38.04 5.02
C GLU A 67 -11.52 -37.93 5.59
N ASP A 68 -12.43 -38.80 5.12
CA ASP A 68 -13.81 -38.85 5.62
C ASP A 68 -13.84 -39.58 6.98
N GLY A 69 -13.71 -38.82 8.06
CA GLY A 69 -13.76 -39.34 9.43
C GLY A 69 -13.99 -38.27 10.48
N GLU A 70 -14.68 -38.64 11.57
CA GLU A 70 -15.00 -37.73 12.67
C GLU A 70 -13.75 -37.25 13.44
N ASN A 71 -12.77 -38.14 13.58
CA ASN A 71 -11.46 -37.80 14.12
C ASN A 71 -10.42 -37.70 12.98
N PRO A 72 -10.03 -36.48 12.59
CA PRO A 72 -9.11 -36.25 11.48
C PRO A 72 -7.65 -36.61 11.81
N GLY A 73 -7.31 -37.02 13.04
CA GLY A 73 -5.98 -37.49 13.38
C GLY A 73 -4.87 -36.43 13.26
N HIS A 74 -5.18 -35.17 13.58
CA HIS A 74 -4.19 -34.08 13.55
C HIS A 74 -2.94 -34.43 14.37
N ASP A 75 -1.78 -34.08 13.84
CA ASP A 75 -0.48 -34.23 14.51
C ASP A 75 0.40 -33.01 14.21
N CYS A 76 0.42 -32.07 15.16
CA CYS A 76 1.22 -30.85 15.04
C CYS A 76 2.74 -31.13 15.17
N THR A 77 3.18 -32.35 15.46
CA THR A 77 4.61 -32.67 15.47
C THR A 77 5.19 -32.87 14.06
N LEU A 78 4.34 -32.95 13.03
CA LEU A 78 4.75 -33.28 11.65
C LEU A 78 5.41 -32.12 10.90
N THR A 79 5.12 -30.87 11.25
CA THR A 79 5.63 -29.69 10.52
C THR A 79 6.41 -28.75 11.44
N PRO A 80 7.34 -27.94 10.91
CA PRO A 80 8.02 -26.91 11.70
C PRO A 80 7.06 -25.91 12.37
N LEU A 81 5.97 -25.53 11.68
CA LEU A 81 4.97 -24.61 12.23
C LEU A 81 4.19 -25.28 13.37
N GLY A 82 3.69 -26.50 13.17
CA GLY A 82 2.97 -27.22 14.22
C GLY A 82 3.82 -27.47 15.46
N GLN A 83 5.12 -27.76 15.29
CA GLN A 83 6.05 -27.94 16.42
C GLN A 83 6.21 -26.66 17.25
N SER A 84 5.96 -25.48 16.67
CA SER A 84 6.03 -24.20 17.38
C SER A 84 4.90 -24.00 18.39
N PHE A 85 3.80 -24.76 18.29
CA PHE A 85 2.67 -24.70 19.22
C PHE A 85 2.99 -25.33 20.59
N GLY A 86 4.15 -26.01 20.69
CA GLY A 86 4.63 -26.60 21.92
C GLY A 86 4.05 -27.98 22.23
N PRO A 87 4.45 -28.60 23.36
CA PRO A 87 4.06 -29.97 23.70
C PRO A 87 2.57 -30.13 24.07
N SER A 88 1.91 -29.04 24.45
CA SER A 88 0.47 -29.00 24.82
C SER A 88 -0.39 -28.42 23.69
N TRP A 89 0.02 -28.62 22.44
CA TRP A 89 -0.64 -28.02 21.29
C TRP A 89 -2.14 -28.35 21.18
N MET A 90 -2.61 -29.49 21.69
CA MET A 90 -4.02 -29.91 21.58
C MET A 90 -5.00 -28.94 22.24
N THR A 91 -4.55 -28.16 23.22
CA THR A 91 -5.35 -27.17 23.95
C THR A 91 -4.87 -25.74 23.68
N SER A 92 -4.10 -25.53 22.61
CA SER A 92 -3.56 -24.20 22.28
C SER A 92 -4.47 -23.44 21.31
N PRO A 93 -4.53 -22.10 21.40
CA PRO A 93 -5.26 -21.27 20.44
C PRO A 93 -4.82 -21.51 18.98
N GLU A 94 -3.53 -21.78 18.75
CA GLU A 94 -3.01 -22.07 17.42
C GLU A 94 -3.63 -23.34 16.82
N PHE A 95 -3.76 -24.42 17.61
CA PHE A 95 -4.41 -25.63 17.13
C PHE A 95 -5.92 -25.44 16.95
N ALA A 96 -6.55 -24.66 17.82
CA ALA A 96 -7.96 -24.34 17.70
C ALA A 96 -8.30 -23.70 16.35
N LEU A 97 -7.51 -22.74 15.88
CA LEU A 97 -7.74 -22.18 14.54
C LEU A 97 -7.37 -23.16 13.42
N VAL A 98 -6.39 -24.06 13.59
CA VAL A 98 -6.17 -25.17 12.63
C VAL A 98 -7.42 -26.04 12.52
N ARG A 99 -8.04 -26.42 13.64
CA ARG A 99 -9.29 -27.18 13.68
C ARG A 99 -10.42 -26.45 12.96
N LEU A 100 -10.57 -25.14 13.21
CA LEU A 100 -11.57 -24.32 12.54
C LEU A 100 -11.35 -24.26 11.01
N LEU A 101 -10.11 -24.08 10.55
CA LEU A 101 -9.75 -24.03 9.12
C LEU A 101 -9.85 -25.37 8.40
N THR A 102 -9.81 -26.47 9.15
CA THR A 102 -9.88 -27.85 8.63
C THR A 102 -11.22 -28.53 8.92
N MET A 103 -12.20 -27.77 9.40
CA MET A 103 -13.53 -28.29 9.69
C MET A 103 -14.29 -28.61 8.39
N THR A 104 -14.76 -29.84 8.27
CA THR A 104 -15.49 -30.41 7.15
C THR A 104 -16.78 -31.06 7.67
N PRO A 105 -17.77 -31.38 6.81
CA PRO A 105 -18.95 -32.10 7.27
C PRO A 105 -18.66 -33.44 7.94
N ALA A 106 -17.57 -34.13 7.56
CA ALA A 106 -17.16 -35.40 8.15
C ALA A 106 -16.60 -35.27 9.57
N ASN A 107 -15.91 -34.17 9.88
CA ASN A 107 -15.15 -34.00 11.13
C ASN A 107 -15.69 -32.89 12.04
N ALA A 108 -16.79 -32.24 11.65
CA ALA A 108 -17.40 -31.16 12.42
C ALA A 108 -17.90 -31.67 13.77
N ASN A 109 -17.39 -31.06 14.84
CA ASN A 109 -17.94 -31.24 16.17
C ASN A 109 -18.94 -30.11 16.44
N VAL A 110 -20.19 -30.49 16.67
CA VAL A 110 -21.32 -29.57 16.94
C VAL A 110 -21.86 -29.71 18.36
N THR A 111 -21.15 -30.43 19.23
CA THR A 111 -21.47 -30.54 20.66
C THR A 111 -21.54 -29.13 21.28
N GLU A 112 -22.44 -28.91 22.24
CA GLU A 112 -22.72 -27.59 22.84
C GLU A 112 -23.21 -26.47 21.87
N THR A 113 -23.47 -26.78 20.59
CA THR A 113 -24.13 -25.86 19.65
C THR A 113 -25.61 -26.19 19.49
N SER A 114 -26.38 -25.27 18.90
CA SER A 114 -27.77 -25.51 18.50
C SER A 114 -27.95 -26.67 17.51
N LEU A 115 -26.89 -27.05 16.77
CA LEU A 115 -26.89 -28.21 15.87
C LEU A 115 -26.76 -29.56 16.60
N ALA A 116 -26.37 -29.59 17.88
CA ALA A 116 -26.23 -30.82 18.65
C ALA A 116 -27.54 -31.63 18.68
N GLY A 117 -28.69 -30.96 18.85
CA GLY A 117 -29.97 -31.65 18.82
C GLY A 117 -30.34 -32.20 17.45
N LEU A 118 -29.92 -31.56 16.37
CA LEU A 118 -30.09 -32.11 15.02
C LEU A 118 -29.22 -33.36 14.83
N LYS A 119 -27.94 -33.32 15.23
CA LYS A 119 -27.04 -34.50 15.22
C LYS A 119 -27.66 -35.68 15.98
N LYS A 120 -28.18 -35.40 17.18
CA LYS A 120 -28.84 -36.38 18.06
C LYS A 120 -30.03 -37.09 17.39
N ILE A 121 -30.83 -36.41 16.57
CA ILE A 121 -31.95 -37.05 15.82
C ILE A 121 -31.43 -38.20 14.95
N PHE A 122 -30.33 -37.98 14.22
CA PHE A 122 -29.76 -38.98 13.33
C PHE A 122 -29.06 -40.11 14.09
N GLU A 123 -28.38 -39.79 15.18
CA GLU A 123 -27.66 -40.77 16.02
C GLU A 123 -28.59 -41.69 16.81
N GLU A 124 -29.68 -41.17 17.38
CA GLU A 124 -30.61 -41.95 18.21
C GLU A 124 -31.56 -42.84 17.38
N ASN A 125 -31.62 -42.65 16.06
CA ASN A 125 -32.50 -43.40 15.17
C ASN A 125 -31.72 -44.15 14.07
N PRO A 126 -30.73 -45.01 14.44
CA PRO A 126 -29.90 -45.69 13.46
C PRO A 126 -30.75 -46.59 12.55
N GLY A 127 -30.58 -46.45 11.24
CA GLY A 127 -31.32 -47.22 10.22
C GLY A 127 -32.68 -46.64 9.81
N THR A 128 -33.14 -45.56 10.44
CA THR A 128 -34.35 -44.83 10.01
C THR A 128 -34.07 -43.92 8.82
N PHE A 129 -32.89 -43.29 8.83
CA PHE A 129 -32.45 -42.36 7.79
C PHE A 129 -31.46 -43.05 6.84
N ALA A 130 -31.52 -42.70 5.56
CA ALA A 130 -30.52 -43.12 4.56
C ALA A 130 -29.23 -42.28 4.61
N PHE A 131 -29.19 -41.26 5.47
CA PHE A 131 -28.14 -40.27 5.60
C PHE A 131 -27.77 -40.14 7.09
N ASP A 132 -26.49 -39.92 7.35
CA ASP A 132 -26.00 -39.49 8.65
C ASP A 132 -25.97 -37.94 8.74
N PHE A 133 -25.63 -37.42 9.92
CA PHE A 133 -25.54 -35.98 10.14
C PHE A 133 -24.52 -35.30 9.21
N ALA A 134 -23.36 -35.92 8.99
CA ALA A 134 -22.33 -35.43 8.07
C ALA A 134 -22.85 -35.29 6.63
N GLY A 135 -23.63 -36.26 6.14
CA GLY A 135 -24.28 -36.20 4.84
C GLY A 135 -25.32 -35.07 4.74
N VAL A 136 -26.10 -34.85 5.80
CA VAL A 136 -27.07 -33.74 5.87
C VAL A 136 -26.37 -32.38 5.83
N LEU A 137 -25.27 -32.22 6.58
CA LEU A 137 -24.46 -31.00 6.53
C LEU A 137 -23.84 -30.78 5.15
N ALA A 138 -23.24 -31.81 4.55
CA ALA A 138 -22.64 -31.74 3.21
C ALA A 138 -23.67 -31.30 2.15
N ASP A 139 -24.87 -31.89 2.18
CA ASP A 139 -25.99 -31.52 1.31
C ASP A 139 -26.45 -30.07 1.54
N ALA A 140 -26.64 -29.66 2.80
CA ALA A 140 -27.08 -28.32 3.16
C ALA A 140 -26.08 -27.25 2.66
N LEU A 141 -24.79 -27.50 2.83
CA LEU A 141 -23.71 -26.62 2.40
C LEU A 141 -23.40 -26.74 0.89
N ALA A 142 -23.84 -27.81 0.22
CA ALA A 142 -23.50 -28.14 -1.17
C ALA A 142 -21.99 -28.31 -1.41
N ILE A 143 -21.33 -29.03 -0.50
CA ILE A 143 -19.90 -29.37 -0.56
C ILE A 143 -19.69 -30.88 -0.33
N ALA A 144 -18.51 -31.41 -0.65
CA ALA A 144 -18.21 -32.79 -0.28
C ALA A 144 -18.03 -32.93 1.25
N ARG A 145 -18.19 -34.16 1.76
CA ARG A 145 -17.99 -34.46 3.19
C ARG A 145 -16.61 -34.08 3.72
N THR A 146 -15.61 -34.05 2.84
CA THR A 146 -14.21 -33.76 3.16
C THR A 146 -13.77 -32.35 2.74
N ASP A 147 -14.67 -31.55 2.16
CA ASP A 147 -14.36 -30.18 1.80
C ASP A 147 -14.50 -29.28 3.04
N PRO A 148 -13.60 -28.29 3.24
CA PRO A 148 -13.74 -27.32 4.31
C PRO A 148 -15.06 -26.55 4.22
N PHE A 149 -15.66 -26.22 5.37
CA PHE A 149 -16.87 -25.40 5.44
C PHE A 149 -16.70 -24.05 4.75
N VAL A 150 -15.52 -23.44 4.82
CA VAL A 150 -15.22 -22.24 4.05
C VAL A 150 -13.97 -22.49 3.22
N PRO A 151 -14.02 -22.33 1.88
CA PRO A 151 -12.84 -22.50 1.05
C PRO A 151 -11.88 -21.31 1.19
N ILE A 152 -10.57 -21.55 1.09
CA ILE A 152 -9.51 -20.55 1.23
C ILE A 152 -9.76 -19.25 0.44
N PRO A 153 -10.22 -19.27 -0.84
CA PRO A 153 -10.52 -18.03 -1.55
C PRO A 153 -11.53 -17.11 -0.86
N LYS A 154 -12.50 -17.67 -0.11
CA LYS A 154 -13.50 -16.89 0.64
C LYS A 154 -12.95 -16.38 1.97
N LEU A 155 -12.07 -17.14 2.61
CA LEU A 155 -11.30 -16.69 3.78
C LEU A 155 -10.38 -15.52 3.42
N ILE A 156 -9.67 -15.59 2.29
CA ILE A 156 -8.83 -14.49 1.79
C ILE A 156 -9.66 -13.21 1.65
N LEU A 157 -10.81 -13.27 0.97
CA LEU A 157 -11.68 -12.10 0.81
C LEU A 157 -12.19 -11.56 2.15
N ALA A 158 -12.50 -12.43 3.12
CA ALA A 158 -12.91 -12.01 4.45
C ALA A 158 -11.76 -11.30 5.18
N LEU A 159 -10.55 -11.87 5.20
CA LEU A 159 -9.36 -11.26 5.81
C LEU A 159 -8.98 -9.94 5.14
N GLN A 160 -9.04 -9.88 3.81
CA GLN A 160 -8.82 -8.65 3.06
C GLN A 160 -9.80 -7.56 3.50
N GLN A 161 -11.10 -7.83 3.52
CA GLN A 161 -12.10 -6.81 3.85
C GLN A 161 -12.14 -6.45 5.34
N GLN A 162 -11.96 -7.43 6.22
CA GLN A 162 -12.21 -7.27 7.65
C GLN A 162 -10.95 -6.96 8.45
N LEU A 163 -9.80 -7.56 8.10
CA LEU A 163 -8.54 -7.39 8.82
C LEU A 163 -7.63 -6.38 8.11
N LEU A 164 -7.29 -6.60 6.83
CA LEU A 164 -6.39 -5.68 6.11
C LEU A 164 -7.06 -4.34 5.82
N GLY A 165 -8.26 -4.34 5.23
CA GLY A 165 -8.96 -3.15 4.78
C GLY A 165 -9.41 -2.21 5.91
N THR A 166 -9.35 -2.67 7.16
CA THR A 166 -9.68 -1.86 8.34
C THR A 166 -8.42 -1.37 9.08
N HIS A 167 -7.23 -1.78 8.63
CA HIS A 167 -5.95 -1.35 9.18
C HIS A 167 -5.56 0.04 8.64
N PRO A 168 -5.16 1.02 9.49
CA PRO A 168 -4.82 2.38 9.06
C PRO A 168 -3.71 2.51 8.01
N ALA A 169 -2.75 1.57 8.01
CA ALA A 169 -1.66 1.53 7.03
C ALA A 169 -2.06 0.96 5.65
N ILE A 170 -3.29 0.45 5.51
CA ILE A 170 -3.82 -0.05 4.25
C ILE A 170 -4.75 1.02 3.66
N PRO A 171 -4.40 1.61 2.50
CA PRO A 171 -5.11 2.80 2.00
C PRO A 171 -6.53 2.49 1.48
N ASN A 172 -6.78 1.26 1.04
CA ASN A 172 -8.05 0.84 0.46
C ASN A 172 -8.82 -0.08 1.39
N ALA A 173 -10.11 0.20 1.58
CA ALA A 173 -10.98 -0.58 2.45
C ALA A 173 -11.25 -2.02 1.97
N ASP A 174 -10.82 -2.37 0.76
CA ASP A 174 -10.89 -3.75 0.25
C ASP A 174 -9.75 -4.64 0.73
N GLY A 175 -8.65 -4.07 1.25
CA GLY A 175 -7.47 -4.79 1.73
C GLY A 175 -6.69 -5.57 0.67
N VAL A 176 -6.97 -5.35 -0.62
CA VAL A 176 -6.36 -6.13 -1.71
C VAL A 176 -4.93 -5.67 -1.99
N ARG A 177 -4.64 -4.39 -1.78
CA ARG A 177 -3.34 -3.79 -2.07
C ARG A 177 -2.65 -3.27 -0.81
N MET A 178 -1.41 -3.71 -0.62
CA MET A 178 -0.53 -3.27 0.46
C MET A 178 0.66 -2.51 -0.13
N PRO A 179 0.79 -1.21 0.13
CA PRO A 179 1.91 -0.43 -0.39
C PRO A 179 3.19 -0.81 0.35
N VAL A 180 4.27 -1.05 -0.38
CA VAL A 180 5.63 -1.24 0.15
C VAL A 180 6.47 -0.05 -0.27
N THR A 181 7.10 0.60 0.72
CA THR A 181 7.94 1.77 0.48
C THR A 181 9.35 1.36 0.07
N LEU A 182 10.09 2.28 -0.55
CA LEU A 182 11.50 2.10 -0.87
C LEU A 182 12.30 1.83 0.40
N TYR A 183 11.97 2.51 1.51
CA TYR A 183 12.59 2.27 2.81
C TYR A 183 12.40 0.82 3.28
N GLU A 184 11.16 0.32 3.27
CA GLU A 184 10.85 -1.07 3.65
C GLU A 184 11.62 -2.06 2.76
N ALA A 185 11.59 -1.88 1.44
CA ALA A 185 12.26 -2.79 0.52
C ALA A 185 13.79 -2.85 0.75
N LEU A 186 14.42 -1.71 1.05
CA LEU A 186 15.86 -1.62 1.29
C LEU A 186 16.30 -2.28 2.60
N HIS A 187 15.41 -2.28 3.60
CA HIS A 187 15.61 -2.90 4.92
C HIS A 187 14.95 -4.27 5.01
N ASP A 188 14.91 -5.03 3.91
CA ASP A 188 14.38 -6.39 3.88
C ASP A 188 13.01 -6.52 4.55
N LEU A 189 12.13 -5.53 4.37
CA LEU A 189 10.78 -5.48 4.95
C LEU A 189 10.71 -5.52 6.49
N GLU A 190 11.81 -5.34 7.21
CA GLU A 190 11.85 -5.48 8.68
C GLU A 190 10.80 -4.59 9.36
N SER A 191 10.67 -3.33 8.94
CA SER A 191 9.68 -2.38 9.49
C SER A 191 8.20 -2.69 9.20
N LEU A 192 7.88 -3.79 8.51
CA LEU A 192 6.49 -4.16 8.27
C LEU A 192 5.76 -4.52 9.56
N ASP A 193 6.44 -5.06 10.57
CA ASP A 193 5.81 -5.38 11.86
C ASP A 193 5.32 -4.12 12.58
N GLU A 194 6.08 -3.03 12.52
CA GLU A 194 5.69 -1.72 13.05
C GLU A 194 4.55 -1.12 12.21
N LYS A 195 4.68 -1.17 10.88
CA LYS A 195 3.70 -0.58 9.95
C LYS A 195 2.34 -1.27 10.00
N LEU A 196 2.33 -2.59 10.11
CA LEU A 196 1.13 -3.44 10.14
C LEU A 196 0.81 -3.97 11.53
N GLY A 197 1.50 -3.46 12.56
CA GLY A 197 1.27 -3.78 13.95
C GLY A 197 0.05 -3.08 14.55
N PRO A 198 -0.15 -3.14 15.87
CA PRO A 198 -1.28 -2.50 16.53
C PRO A 198 -1.36 -0.99 16.22
N ALA A 199 -2.53 -0.52 15.77
CA ALA A 199 -2.75 0.87 15.39
C ALA A 199 -4.14 1.36 15.79
N GLY A 200 -4.19 2.30 16.73
CA GLY A 200 -5.46 2.78 17.30
C GLY A 200 -6.23 1.64 17.98
N SER A 201 -7.46 1.38 17.55
CA SER A 201 -8.27 0.24 18.02
C SER A 201 -8.01 -1.06 17.26
N HIS A 202 -7.28 -1.01 16.14
CA HIS A 202 -6.97 -2.18 15.34
C HIS A 202 -5.84 -2.98 16.02
N PRO A 203 -5.97 -4.31 16.22
CA PRO A 203 -4.99 -5.12 16.95
C PRO A 203 -3.67 -5.34 16.20
N GLY A 204 -3.64 -4.95 14.93
CA GLY A 204 -2.55 -5.22 13.99
C GLY A 204 -2.87 -6.42 13.11
N VAL A 205 -2.27 -6.45 11.94
CA VAL A 205 -2.22 -7.61 11.05
C VAL A 205 -1.01 -8.47 11.44
N LEU A 206 0.11 -7.80 11.71
CA LEU A 206 1.34 -8.42 12.17
C LEU A 206 1.52 -8.27 13.67
N VAL A 207 2.14 -9.26 14.29
CA VAL A 207 2.54 -9.22 15.69
C VAL A 207 3.93 -8.57 15.80
N PRO A 208 4.11 -7.51 16.62
CA PRO A 208 5.38 -6.82 16.75
C PRO A 208 6.53 -7.76 17.13
N ASP A 209 7.68 -7.58 16.48
CA ASP A 209 8.89 -8.39 16.61
C ASP A 209 9.40 -8.53 18.05
N ASN A 210 10.11 -9.64 18.31
CA ASN A 210 10.71 -9.90 19.62
C ASN A 210 12.06 -10.63 19.50
N ASP A 211 12.64 -11.02 20.63
CA ASP A 211 13.93 -11.70 20.72
C ASP A 211 13.98 -13.10 20.06
N THR A 212 12.83 -13.66 19.72
CA THR A 212 12.71 -15.00 19.11
C THR A 212 12.27 -14.99 17.64
N PHE A 213 11.80 -13.85 17.14
CA PHE A 213 11.30 -13.72 15.78
C PHE A 213 11.46 -12.30 15.26
N THR A 214 11.96 -12.19 14.02
CA THR A 214 12.09 -10.95 13.28
C THR A 214 11.36 -11.09 11.94
N THR A 215 10.51 -10.14 11.62
CA THR A 215 9.86 -10.00 10.32
C THR A 215 10.94 -9.66 9.29
N LYS A 216 11.03 -10.44 8.22
CA LYS A 216 12.07 -10.25 7.21
C LYS A 216 11.68 -10.81 5.86
N GLY A 217 11.95 -10.05 4.80
CA GLY A 217 11.73 -10.42 3.41
C GLY A 217 13.00 -10.82 2.67
N ASP A 218 12.91 -11.88 1.88
CA ASP A 218 13.88 -12.24 0.86
C ASP A 218 13.38 -11.72 -0.51
N VAL A 219 13.40 -10.39 -0.67
CA VAL A 219 12.91 -9.71 -1.89
C VAL A 219 14.06 -9.16 -2.72
N LEU A 220 14.82 -8.22 -2.14
CA LEU A 220 16.04 -7.73 -2.73
C LEU A 220 17.16 -8.71 -2.35
N LEU A 221 18.02 -9.08 -3.29
CA LEU A 221 19.18 -9.94 -3.05
C LEU A 221 20.42 -9.09 -2.73
N PRO A 222 21.52 -9.69 -2.24
CA PRO A 222 22.76 -8.95 -1.97
C PRO A 222 23.37 -8.26 -3.19
N ASP A 223 23.09 -8.74 -4.40
CA ASP A 223 23.53 -8.15 -5.68
C ASP A 223 22.51 -7.16 -6.26
N PHE A 224 21.56 -6.68 -5.46
CA PHE A 224 20.58 -5.68 -5.88
C PHE A 224 21.27 -4.44 -6.45
N SER A 225 20.81 -4.02 -7.63
CA SER A 225 21.20 -2.75 -8.22
C SER A 225 20.07 -2.16 -9.05
N MET A 226 20.00 -0.83 -9.03
CA MET A 226 19.06 -0.05 -9.80
C MET A 226 19.82 0.98 -10.63
N ARG A 227 19.62 0.95 -11.94
CA ARG A 227 20.12 1.98 -12.87
C ARG A 227 18.96 2.82 -13.35
N VAL A 228 19.04 4.12 -13.11
CA VAL A 228 18.02 5.10 -13.51
C VAL A 228 18.66 6.17 -14.39
N VAL A 229 18.04 6.47 -15.53
CA VAL A 229 18.45 7.55 -16.44
C VAL A 229 17.35 8.61 -16.45
N ALA A 230 17.74 9.86 -16.17
CA ALA A 230 16.86 11.02 -16.20
C ALA A 230 17.40 12.08 -17.15
N GLU A 231 16.49 12.80 -17.79
CA GLU A 231 16.82 14.02 -18.53
C GLU A 231 16.83 15.19 -17.56
N SER A 232 17.89 16.00 -17.60
CA SER A 232 17.96 17.21 -16.78
C SER A 232 16.97 18.25 -17.32
N GLY A 233 16.09 18.73 -16.45
CA GLY A 233 15.32 19.94 -16.66
C GLY A 233 16.04 21.20 -16.18
N LEU A 234 17.30 21.08 -15.75
CA LEU A 234 18.10 22.21 -15.27
C LEU A 234 19.11 22.65 -16.33
N ARG A 235 19.14 23.95 -16.61
CA ARG A 235 20.15 24.57 -17.48
C ARG A 235 21.02 25.51 -16.68
N ARG A 236 22.34 25.36 -16.79
CA ARG A 236 23.30 26.28 -16.19
C ARG A 236 23.37 27.56 -17.02
N VAL A 237 23.40 28.71 -16.35
CA VAL A 237 23.68 30.01 -16.96
C VAL A 237 24.71 30.76 -16.14
N SER A 238 25.54 31.57 -16.81
CA SER A 238 26.51 32.45 -16.17
C SER A 238 26.05 33.91 -16.27
N GLY A 239 26.23 34.65 -15.18
CA GLY A 239 25.70 36.00 -15.04
C GLY A 239 26.48 36.84 -14.04
N ILE A 240 25.85 37.94 -13.62
CA ILE A 240 26.41 38.91 -12.67
C ILE A 240 25.40 39.17 -11.57
N ASP A 241 25.84 38.99 -10.33
CA ASP A 241 25.33 39.69 -9.15
C ASP A 241 26.04 41.05 -9.12
N LEU A 242 25.30 42.13 -9.30
CA LEU A 242 25.80 43.50 -9.39
C LEU A 242 26.55 43.92 -8.11
N SER A 243 26.17 43.35 -6.97
CA SER A 243 26.74 43.65 -5.66
C SER A 243 27.99 42.81 -5.35
N LYS A 244 28.11 41.59 -5.89
CA LYS A 244 29.20 40.64 -5.57
C LYS A 244 30.09 40.22 -6.73
N GLY A 245 29.59 40.29 -7.96
CA GLY A 245 30.31 39.99 -9.20
C GLY A 245 29.78 38.80 -9.99
N GLY A 246 30.63 38.22 -10.83
CA GLY A 246 30.27 37.10 -11.71
C GLY A 246 29.99 35.79 -10.95
N GLY A 247 29.02 35.03 -11.43
CA GLY A 247 28.62 33.74 -10.84
C GLY A 247 27.81 32.86 -11.80
N ASP A 248 27.32 31.74 -11.28
CA ASP A 248 26.52 30.75 -12.00
C ASP A 248 25.20 30.43 -11.29
N MET A 249 24.17 30.13 -12.07
CA MET A 249 22.93 29.59 -11.54
C MET A 249 22.35 28.52 -12.46
N PHE A 250 21.56 27.63 -11.89
CA PHE A 250 20.72 26.70 -12.62
C PHE A 250 19.30 27.26 -12.74
N LEU A 251 18.78 27.27 -13.96
CA LEU A 251 17.40 27.60 -14.28
C LEU A 251 16.62 26.31 -14.49
N ARG A 252 15.37 26.27 -14.01
CA ARG A 252 14.46 25.16 -14.30
C ARG A 252 13.73 25.41 -15.61
N GLU A 253 13.87 24.48 -16.52
CA GLU A 253 13.15 24.41 -17.77
C GLU A 253 12.02 23.39 -17.68
N GLY A 254 10.82 23.78 -18.09
CA GLY A 254 9.63 22.93 -17.98
C GLY A 254 9.13 22.76 -16.55
N ASP A 255 8.54 21.61 -16.27
CA ASP A 255 7.73 21.31 -15.09
C ASP A 255 8.49 20.64 -13.93
N ALA A 256 9.64 20.02 -14.18
CA ALA A 256 10.43 19.30 -13.18
C ALA A 256 11.95 19.47 -13.40
N PRO A 257 12.76 19.45 -12.32
CA PRO A 257 14.22 19.52 -12.43
C PRO A 257 14.84 18.26 -13.06
N LEU A 258 14.15 17.11 -12.98
CA LEU A 258 14.51 15.86 -13.64
C LEU A 258 13.27 15.26 -14.29
N ARG A 259 13.44 14.67 -15.48
CA ARG A 259 12.38 13.94 -16.17
C ARG A 259 12.76 12.48 -16.30
N PHE A 260 11.98 11.62 -15.65
CA PHE A 260 12.17 10.17 -15.65
C PHE A 260 11.24 9.48 -16.64
N ASP A 261 11.78 8.46 -17.31
CA ASP A 261 10.97 7.52 -18.08
C ASP A 261 11.20 6.08 -17.60
N PHE A 262 10.52 5.71 -16.51
CA PHE A 262 10.61 4.39 -15.91
C PHE A 262 10.01 3.27 -16.76
N ASN A 263 9.23 3.61 -17.79
CA ASN A 263 8.64 2.63 -18.71
C ASN A 263 9.65 2.16 -19.77
N ASP A 264 10.72 2.93 -20.02
CA ASP A 264 11.77 2.53 -20.93
C ASP A 264 12.73 1.53 -20.23
N PRO A 265 12.88 0.30 -20.74
CA PRO A 265 13.76 -0.71 -20.16
C PRO A 265 15.26 -0.38 -20.25
N GLN A 266 15.65 0.61 -21.07
CA GLN A 266 17.02 1.12 -21.11
C GLN A 266 17.26 2.26 -20.11
N LYS A 267 16.20 2.95 -19.68
CA LYS A 267 16.26 4.06 -18.70
C LYS A 267 16.02 3.61 -17.27
N LEU A 268 15.28 2.52 -17.05
CA LEU A 268 15.20 1.86 -15.74
C LEU A 268 15.61 0.39 -15.88
N GLN A 269 16.62 -0.02 -15.12
CA GLN A 269 17.05 -1.40 -14.97
C GLN A 269 17.13 -1.75 -13.49
N VAL A 270 16.56 -2.90 -13.12
CA VAL A 270 16.56 -3.41 -11.76
C VAL A 270 17.10 -4.84 -11.81
N HIS A 271 18.08 -5.15 -10.97
CA HIS A 271 18.70 -6.46 -10.85
C HIS A 271 18.73 -6.91 -9.38
N GLY A 272 18.98 -8.20 -9.16
CA GLY A 272 19.05 -8.78 -7.82
C GLY A 272 17.68 -8.80 -7.11
N ILE A 273 16.62 -9.19 -7.82
CA ILE A 273 15.32 -9.50 -7.21
C ILE A 273 15.21 -11.03 -7.08
N ALA A 274 14.75 -11.52 -5.94
CA ALA A 274 14.54 -12.95 -5.73
C ALA A 274 13.52 -13.51 -6.76
N PRO A 275 13.76 -14.70 -7.37
CA PRO A 275 12.86 -15.25 -8.38
C PRO A 275 11.42 -15.44 -7.89
N ASN A 276 11.26 -15.88 -6.64
CA ASN A 276 9.99 -16.03 -5.94
C ASN A 276 10.19 -15.42 -4.54
N PRO A 277 9.96 -14.11 -4.37
CA PRO A 277 10.19 -13.45 -3.09
C PRO A 277 9.30 -14.01 -1.99
N THR A 278 9.84 -14.05 -0.78
CA THR A 278 9.13 -14.51 0.41
C THR A 278 9.33 -13.56 1.57
N VAL A 279 8.50 -13.71 2.60
CA VAL A 279 8.62 -12.97 3.85
C VAL A 279 8.33 -13.89 5.04
N ASP A 280 9.16 -13.78 6.07
CA ASP A 280 8.93 -14.28 7.41
C ASP A 280 8.08 -13.25 8.14
N MET A 281 6.95 -13.67 8.72
CA MET A 281 6.04 -12.79 9.43
C MET A 281 5.37 -13.49 10.61
N ARG A 282 4.88 -12.72 11.59
CA ARG A 282 3.95 -13.23 12.59
C ARG A 282 2.58 -12.62 12.44
N ILE A 283 1.56 -13.47 12.37
CA ILE A 283 0.16 -13.03 12.31
C ILE A 283 -0.60 -13.49 13.54
N SER A 284 -1.62 -12.72 13.91
CA SER A 284 -2.56 -13.08 14.96
C SER A 284 -3.94 -12.55 14.62
N ILE A 285 -4.97 -13.28 15.04
CA ILE A 285 -6.36 -12.85 15.03
C ILE A 285 -6.84 -12.90 16.46
N ARG A 286 -7.57 -11.87 16.89
CA ARG A 286 -8.16 -11.82 18.23
C ARG A 286 -9.64 -12.08 18.14
N GLU A 287 -10.15 -12.87 19.06
CA GLU A 287 -11.58 -13.05 19.25
C GLU A 287 -12.22 -11.89 20.00
N HIS A 288 -13.55 -11.88 19.98
CA HIS A 288 -14.35 -11.08 20.88
C HIS A 288 -14.30 -11.65 22.30
N ASP A 289 -14.32 -10.79 23.31
CA ASP A 289 -14.44 -11.20 24.71
C ASP A 289 -15.92 -11.49 25.03
N GLY A 290 -16.37 -12.69 24.65
CA GLY A 290 -17.68 -13.24 24.96
C GLY A 290 -18.42 -13.83 23.76
N LEU A 291 -19.43 -14.64 24.09
CA LEU A 291 -20.27 -15.31 23.09
C LEU A 291 -21.11 -14.32 22.27
N VAL A 292 -21.06 -14.47 20.96
CA VAL A 292 -21.86 -13.73 19.99
C VAL A 292 -23.10 -14.56 19.62
N PRO A 293 -24.31 -14.15 20.07
CA PRO A 293 -25.51 -14.90 19.77
C PRO A 293 -25.96 -14.73 18.32
N SER A 294 -26.56 -15.79 17.76
CA SER A 294 -27.26 -15.71 16.47
C SER A 294 -28.49 -14.82 16.53
N CYS A 295 -28.85 -14.21 15.40
CA CYS A 295 -30.04 -13.37 15.30
C CYS A 295 -31.26 -14.24 14.96
N VAL A 296 -32.07 -14.54 15.98
CA VAL A 296 -33.24 -15.45 15.84
C VAL A 296 -34.59 -14.73 15.94
N GLU A 297 -34.62 -13.45 16.31
CA GLU A 297 -35.86 -12.66 16.46
C GLU A 297 -36.53 -12.35 15.10
N VAL A 298 -37.59 -13.09 14.78
CA VAL A 298 -38.37 -12.89 13.54
C VAL A 298 -39.47 -11.83 13.73
N PRO A 299 -39.65 -10.86 12.81
CA PRO A 299 -39.05 -10.78 11.47
C PRO A 299 -37.75 -9.96 11.38
N ALA A 300 -37.31 -9.28 12.44
CA ALA A 300 -36.21 -8.33 12.40
C ALA A 300 -34.90 -8.95 11.90
N CYS A 301 -34.58 -10.16 12.34
CA CYS A 301 -33.34 -10.85 11.98
C CYS A 301 -33.26 -11.28 10.52
N LYS A 302 -34.38 -11.34 9.79
CA LYS A 302 -34.37 -11.61 8.34
C LYS A 302 -33.71 -10.50 7.52
N SER A 303 -33.48 -9.34 8.12
CA SER A 303 -32.71 -8.23 7.53
C SER A 303 -31.30 -8.08 8.11
N ASN A 304 -30.84 -8.97 9.00
CA ASN A 304 -29.52 -8.89 9.62
C ASN A 304 -28.40 -9.24 8.63
N LEU A 305 -27.90 -8.25 7.92
CA LEU A 305 -26.87 -8.38 6.89
C LEU A 305 -25.67 -7.50 7.23
N PRO A 306 -24.44 -7.78 6.71
CA PRO A 306 -23.26 -6.97 7.01
C PRO A 306 -23.43 -5.47 6.75
N ALA A 307 -24.18 -5.09 5.71
CA ALA A 307 -24.43 -3.70 5.35
C ALA A 307 -25.59 -3.06 6.13
N THR A 308 -26.44 -3.89 6.74
CA THR A 308 -27.64 -3.46 7.48
C THR A 308 -27.77 -4.30 8.75
N PRO A 309 -26.83 -4.15 9.71
CA PRO A 309 -26.87 -4.91 10.95
C PRO A 309 -28.13 -4.58 11.75
N VAL A 310 -28.67 -5.58 12.43
CA VAL A 310 -29.85 -5.46 13.30
C VAL A 310 -29.44 -5.69 14.75
N GLY A 311 -30.06 -4.95 15.67
CA GLY A 311 -29.84 -5.09 17.10
C GLY A 311 -28.47 -4.59 17.57
N THR A 312 -28.13 -4.91 18.82
CA THR A 312 -26.81 -4.67 19.43
C THR A 312 -26.24 -6.02 19.85
N GLY A 313 -24.95 -6.24 19.64
CA GLY A 313 -24.30 -7.49 20.03
C GLY A 313 -24.48 -8.63 19.02
N THR A 314 -24.98 -8.33 17.82
CA THR A 314 -24.90 -9.27 16.69
C THR A 314 -23.51 -9.19 16.07
N VAL A 315 -23.10 -10.26 15.37
CA VAL A 315 -21.76 -10.35 14.77
C VAL A 315 -21.41 -9.18 13.85
N TRP A 316 -22.40 -8.59 13.18
CA TRP A 316 -22.20 -7.44 12.28
C TRP A 316 -22.07 -6.09 12.99
N THR A 317 -22.30 -6.02 14.30
CA THR A 317 -22.11 -4.81 15.12
C THR A 317 -20.78 -4.79 15.87
N LEU A 318 -20.04 -5.90 15.82
CA LEU A 318 -18.71 -6.02 16.42
C LEU A 318 -17.64 -5.36 15.55
N ALA A 319 -16.45 -5.17 16.13
CA ALA A 319 -15.32 -4.67 15.38
C ALA A 319 -14.94 -5.69 14.28
N PRO A 320 -14.81 -5.25 13.01
CA PRO A 320 -14.69 -6.15 11.86
C PRO A 320 -13.46 -7.07 11.91
N PHE A 321 -12.36 -6.60 12.49
CA PHE A 321 -11.08 -7.32 12.58
C PHE A 321 -11.04 -8.44 13.63
N LEU A 322 -12.15 -8.72 14.32
CA LEU A 322 -12.25 -9.83 15.28
C LEU A 322 -12.53 -11.17 14.57
N LEU A 323 -12.24 -12.27 15.25
CA LEU A 323 -12.40 -13.63 14.72
C LEU A 323 -13.84 -13.91 14.25
N GLU A 324 -14.86 -13.59 15.05
CA GLU A 324 -16.26 -13.93 14.76
C GLU A 324 -16.79 -13.16 13.54
N PRO A 325 -16.57 -11.84 13.40
CA PRO A 325 -16.90 -11.13 12.16
C PRO A 325 -16.14 -11.60 10.93
N ILE A 326 -14.88 -12.05 11.07
CA ILE A 326 -14.12 -12.67 9.98
C ILE A 326 -14.77 -13.99 9.57
N VAL A 327 -15.08 -14.88 10.52
CA VAL A 327 -15.73 -16.19 10.30
C VAL A 327 -17.11 -16.00 9.68
N ALA A 328 -17.95 -15.13 10.25
CA ALA A 328 -19.27 -14.82 9.74
C ALA A 328 -19.20 -14.25 8.32
N LYS A 329 -18.25 -13.34 8.05
CA LYS A 329 -18.07 -12.76 6.72
C LYS A 329 -17.64 -13.81 5.70
N ALA A 330 -16.71 -14.68 6.06
CA ALA A 330 -16.27 -15.80 5.24
C ALA A 330 -17.44 -16.75 4.90
N ALA A 331 -18.26 -17.10 5.89
CA ALA A 331 -19.46 -17.90 5.69
C ALA A 331 -20.51 -17.19 4.82
N PHE A 332 -20.75 -15.89 5.05
CA PHE A 332 -21.66 -15.07 4.23
C PHE A 332 -21.20 -14.99 2.76
N LEU A 333 -19.90 -14.77 2.52
CA LEU A 333 -19.35 -14.73 1.16
C LEU A 333 -19.42 -16.08 0.44
N THR A 334 -19.53 -17.18 1.19
CA THR A 334 -19.63 -18.55 0.66
C THR A 334 -21.10 -18.93 0.42
N TYR A 335 -21.99 -18.61 1.36
CA TYR A 335 -23.35 -19.16 1.41
C TYR A 335 -24.47 -18.11 1.41
N GLY A 336 -24.17 -16.82 1.29
CA GLY A 336 -25.18 -15.75 1.33
C GLY A 336 -26.25 -15.87 0.25
N GLU A 337 -25.94 -16.54 -0.86
CA GLU A 337 -26.86 -16.80 -1.97
C GLU A 337 -27.46 -18.21 -1.95
N ARG A 338 -27.26 -18.99 -0.89
CA ARG A 338 -27.67 -20.39 -0.82
C ARG A 338 -29.20 -20.50 -0.80
N GLU A 339 -29.72 -21.31 -1.71
CA GLU A 339 -31.10 -21.78 -1.74
C GLU A 339 -31.09 -23.32 -1.75
N PHE A 340 -31.78 -23.96 -0.81
CA PHE A 340 -31.80 -25.41 -0.64
C PHE A 340 -33.11 -25.89 -0.03
N SER A 341 -33.57 -27.08 -0.41
CA SER A 341 -34.63 -27.78 0.31
C SER A 341 -34.36 -29.27 0.25
N ALA A 342 -34.35 -29.93 1.40
CA ALA A 342 -34.31 -31.37 1.48
C ALA A 342 -35.21 -31.89 2.59
N CYS A 343 -35.82 -33.04 2.31
CA CYS A 343 -36.59 -33.78 3.29
C CYS A 343 -35.97 -35.16 3.49
N TYR A 344 -35.32 -35.33 4.63
CA TYR A 344 -34.58 -36.56 4.98
C TYR A 344 -35.50 -37.65 5.53
N PHE A 345 -36.68 -37.29 6.03
CA PHE A 345 -37.69 -38.27 6.42
C PHE A 345 -39.11 -37.77 6.15
N ARG A 346 -39.87 -38.61 5.45
CA ARG A 346 -41.29 -38.38 5.15
C ARG A 346 -42.14 -39.46 5.80
N LEU A 347 -43.21 -39.02 6.47
CA LEU A 347 -44.25 -39.92 6.98
C LEU A 347 -45.61 -39.42 6.50
N SER A 348 -46.35 -40.30 5.80
CA SER A 348 -47.65 -40.01 5.21
C SER A 348 -47.64 -38.79 4.26
N GLY A 349 -46.56 -38.64 3.48
CA GLY A 349 -46.39 -37.56 2.50
C GLY A 349 -45.92 -36.22 3.08
N THR A 350 -45.96 -36.03 4.40
CA THR A 350 -45.48 -34.82 5.08
C THR A 350 -44.00 -34.92 5.42
N CYS A 351 -43.25 -33.83 5.23
CA CYS A 351 -41.87 -33.78 5.70
C CYS A 351 -41.82 -33.73 7.23
N ARG A 352 -41.03 -34.62 7.81
CA ARG A 352 -40.89 -34.78 9.26
C ARG A 352 -39.51 -34.40 9.75
N VAL A 353 -38.47 -34.70 8.97
CA VAL A 353 -37.11 -34.20 9.20
C VAL A 353 -36.62 -33.58 7.89
N GLY A 354 -36.18 -32.33 7.94
CA GLY A 354 -35.79 -31.59 6.74
C GLY A 354 -35.09 -30.26 7.04
N VAL A 355 -34.53 -29.69 5.98
CA VAL A 355 -33.83 -28.40 5.98
C VAL A 355 -34.33 -27.59 4.81
N ASP A 356 -34.72 -26.35 5.08
CA ASP A 356 -35.06 -25.34 4.07
C ASP A 356 -34.12 -24.14 4.24
N ILE A 357 -33.45 -23.74 3.17
CA ILE A 357 -32.57 -22.56 3.09
C ILE A 357 -33.08 -21.64 1.98
N GLY A 358 -33.48 -20.42 2.32
CA GLY A 358 -34.00 -19.44 1.36
C GLY A 358 -35.24 -19.89 0.60
N GLN A 359 -36.09 -20.71 1.22
CA GLN A 359 -37.32 -21.25 0.60
C GLN A 359 -38.58 -20.56 1.13
N GLY A 360 -39.71 -20.74 0.45
CA GLY A 360 -41.01 -20.32 0.99
C GLY A 360 -41.21 -18.81 1.10
N GLY A 361 -40.43 -18.01 0.35
CA GLY A 361 -40.42 -16.55 0.44
C GLY A 361 -39.44 -15.99 1.46
N GLU A 362 -38.65 -16.85 2.10
CA GLU A 362 -37.56 -16.43 3.00
C GLU A 362 -36.34 -15.91 2.23
N PRO A 363 -35.55 -14.99 2.82
CA PRO A 363 -34.35 -14.48 2.17
C PRO A 363 -33.31 -15.59 1.99
N ARG A 364 -32.45 -15.44 0.97
CA ARG A 364 -31.36 -16.40 0.69
C ARG A 364 -30.47 -16.60 1.92
N GLY A 365 -30.03 -17.83 2.13
CA GLY A 365 -29.27 -18.23 3.31
C GLY A 365 -30.08 -18.37 4.61
N TRP A 366 -31.35 -17.92 4.67
CA TRP A 366 -32.19 -18.10 5.87
C TRP A 366 -32.58 -19.55 6.04
N THR A 367 -32.19 -20.16 7.16
CA THR A 367 -32.26 -21.60 7.41
C THR A 367 -33.37 -21.93 8.40
N ILE A 368 -34.16 -22.95 8.06
CA ILE A 368 -35.20 -23.50 8.92
C ILE A 368 -35.02 -25.02 8.96
N PHE A 369 -34.80 -25.56 10.16
CA PHE A 369 -34.81 -26.99 10.41
C PHE A 369 -36.21 -27.45 10.81
N THR A 370 -36.60 -28.63 10.34
CA THR A 370 -37.86 -29.28 10.74
C THR A 370 -37.53 -30.57 11.49
N ASP A 371 -38.04 -30.72 12.71
CA ASP A 371 -38.19 -32.00 13.40
C ASP A 371 -39.64 -32.20 13.87
N ARG A 372 -40.26 -33.30 13.45
CA ARG A 372 -41.61 -33.74 13.83
C ARG A 372 -41.67 -35.24 14.10
N VAL A 373 -40.53 -35.85 14.44
CA VAL A 373 -40.40 -37.29 14.72
C VAL A 373 -40.16 -37.54 16.22
N SER A 374 -39.42 -36.67 16.87
CA SER A 374 -39.01 -36.81 18.27
C SER A 374 -40.08 -36.27 19.25
N ASP A 375 -40.27 -36.91 20.42
CA ASP A 375 -41.19 -36.46 21.48
C ASP A 375 -40.62 -36.72 22.91
N PRO A 376 -40.27 -35.68 23.68
CA PRO A 376 -40.16 -34.28 23.25
C PRO A 376 -39.00 -34.15 22.24
N PRO A 377 -39.08 -33.22 21.27
CA PRO A 377 -38.02 -33.06 20.30
C PRO A 377 -36.73 -32.52 20.93
N PRO A 378 -35.55 -32.99 20.50
CA PRO A 378 -34.30 -32.34 20.87
C PRO A 378 -34.33 -30.89 20.37
N ALA A 379 -33.64 -30.00 21.09
CA ALA A 379 -33.53 -28.61 20.69
C ALA A 379 -32.74 -28.52 19.37
N ILE A 380 -33.42 -28.15 18.29
CA ILE A 380 -32.82 -27.86 16.98
C ILE A 380 -32.62 -26.33 16.84
N PRO A 381 -31.79 -25.86 15.90
CA PRO A 381 -31.56 -24.44 15.73
C PRO A 381 -32.87 -23.69 15.42
N GLU A 382 -33.06 -22.54 16.08
CA GLU A 382 -34.11 -21.60 15.69
C GLU A 382 -33.84 -21.05 14.28
N PRO A 383 -34.89 -20.56 13.57
CA PRO A 383 -34.71 -19.92 12.28
C PRO A 383 -33.71 -18.77 12.33
N GLN A 384 -32.65 -18.86 11.53
CA GLN A 384 -31.53 -17.92 11.49
C GLN A 384 -30.80 -18.02 10.15
N PHE A 385 -29.85 -17.13 9.89
CA PHE A 385 -29.01 -17.25 8.69
C PHE A 385 -27.93 -18.33 8.82
N LEU A 386 -27.64 -19.02 7.71
CA LEU A 386 -26.65 -20.11 7.68
C LEU A 386 -25.25 -19.67 8.14
N TRP A 387 -24.84 -18.44 7.84
CA TRP A 387 -23.55 -17.92 8.29
C TRP A 387 -23.50 -17.65 9.79
N GLU A 388 -24.62 -17.32 10.43
CA GLU A 388 -24.69 -17.17 11.90
C GLU A 388 -24.59 -18.53 12.56
N LEU A 389 -25.29 -19.54 12.01
CA LEU A 389 -25.17 -20.92 12.45
C LEU A 389 -23.73 -21.45 12.36
N LEU A 390 -23.02 -21.17 11.26
CA LEU A 390 -21.61 -21.56 11.12
C LEU A 390 -20.69 -20.76 12.04
N THR A 391 -21.06 -19.52 12.41
CA THR A 391 -20.30 -18.71 13.37
C THR A 391 -20.49 -19.26 14.79
N GLU A 392 -21.68 -19.70 15.17
CA GLU A 392 -21.94 -20.42 16.42
C GLU A 392 -21.06 -21.68 16.53
N VAL A 393 -21.04 -22.52 15.47
CA VAL A 393 -20.17 -23.70 15.43
C VAL A 393 -18.69 -23.30 15.53
N GLY A 394 -18.28 -22.23 14.85
CA GLY A 394 -16.92 -21.73 14.90
C GLY A 394 -16.48 -21.26 16.29
N GLN A 395 -17.36 -20.57 17.02
CA GLN A 395 -17.11 -20.15 18.41
C GLN A 395 -16.93 -21.36 19.32
N VAL A 396 -17.80 -22.36 19.26
CA VAL A 396 -17.60 -23.56 20.10
C VAL A 396 -16.33 -24.31 19.72
N ALA A 397 -16.04 -24.46 18.42
CA ALA A 397 -14.87 -25.17 17.94
C ALA A 397 -13.53 -24.50 18.32
N ILE A 398 -13.50 -23.16 18.46
CA ILE A 398 -12.28 -22.47 18.89
C ILE A 398 -12.02 -22.67 20.39
N HIS A 399 -13.06 -22.82 21.21
CA HIS A 399 -12.92 -23.02 22.66
C HIS A 399 -12.78 -24.48 23.08
N ASP A 400 -13.26 -25.44 22.29
CA ASP A 400 -13.13 -26.89 22.51
C ASP A 400 -12.42 -27.57 21.31
N PRO A 401 -11.12 -27.29 21.09
CA PRO A 401 -10.35 -27.88 19.99
C PRO A 401 -10.22 -29.41 20.08
N THR A 402 -10.24 -29.96 21.30
CA THR A 402 -10.18 -31.42 21.55
C THR A 402 -11.51 -32.10 21.22
N GLY A 403 -12.61 -31.37 21.33
CA GLY A 403 -13.95 -31.82 20.99
C GLY A 403 -14.60 -32.68 22.07
N GLU A 404 -14.18 -32.54 23.33
CA GLU A 404 -14.68 -33.36 24.44
C GLU A 404 -15.93 -32.80 25.12
N GLY A 405 -16.44 -31.66 24.64
CA GLY A 405 -17.63 -30.99 25.16
C GLY A 405 -17.35 -30.08 26.37
N MET A 406 -16.08 -29.77 26.62
CA MET A 406 -15.64 -28.87 27.69
C MET A 406 -14.67 -27.84 27.10
N PRO A 407 -14.82 -26.53 27.38
CA PRO A 407 -13.88 -25.53 26.89
C PRO A 407 -12.46 -25.77 27.44
N ASP A 408 -11.49 -25.92 26.53
CA ASP A 408 -10.05 -25.93 26.82
C ASP A 408 -9.47 -24.50 26.89
N ILE A 409 -10.11 -23.57 26.18
CA ILE A 409 -9.71 -22.16 26.06
C ILE A 409 -10.88 -21.31 26.56
N GLU A 410 -10.63 -20.41 27.51
CA GLU A 410 -11.65 -19.50 28.02
C GLU A 410 -12.06 -18.47 26.95
N GLU A 411 -13.31 -17.99 27.03
CA GLU A 411 -13.80 -16.88 26.21
C GLU A 411 -12.93 -15.62 26.41
N GLY A 412 -12.50 -15.00 25.31
CA GLY A 412 -11.58 -13.86 25.26
C GLY A 412 -10.08 -14.21 25.19
N ASP A 413 -9.70 -15.48 25.39
CA ASP A 413 -8.33 -15.99 25.42
C ASP A 413 -7.84 -16.67 24.11
N ALA A 414 -8.71 -16.94 23.14
CA ALA A 414 -8.32 -17.46 21.83
C ALA A 414 -7.62 -16.38 20.99
N ARG A 415 -6.29 -16.36 21.12
CA ARG A 415 -5.39 -15.40 20.45
C ARG A 415 -4.24 -16.13 19.77
N PRO A 416 -4.51 -16.92 18.71
CA PRO A 416 -3.46 -17.66 18.03
C PRO A 416 -2.38 -16.72 17.49
N VAL A 417 -1.12 -17.12 17.63
CA VAL A 417 0.02 -16.42 17.02
C VAL A 417 0.83 -17.41 16.19
N TYR A 418 0.94 -17.15 14.88
CA TYR A 418 1.71 -18.00 13.97
C TYR A 418 2.99 -17.32 13.54
N ALA A 419 4.13 -17.94 13.83
CA ALA A 419 5.43 -17.59 13.27
C ALA A 419 5.62 -18.27 11.92
N LEU A 420 5.17 -17.60 10.86
CA LEU A 420 5.23 -18.10 9.49
C LEU A 420 6.58 -17.74 8.88
N ARG A 421 7.21 -18.73 8.23
CA ARG A 421 8.48 -18.53 7.52
C ARG A 421 8.32 -18.83 6.04
N GLY A 422 9.03 -18.09 5.20
CA GLY A 422 9.04 -18.26 3.75
C GLY A 422 7.67 -18.11 3.13
N VAL A 423 6.83 -17.19 3.64
CA VAL A 423 5.51 -16.94 3.05
C VAL A 423 5.71 -16.26 1.71
N SER A 424 5.31 -16.92 0.63
CA SER A 424 5.37 -16.36 -0.72
C SER A 424 4.49 -15.12 -0.81
N ILE A 425 5.02 -14.05 -1.38
CA ILE A 425 4.22 -12.84 -1.68
C ILE A 425 3.32 -13.03 -2.91
N GLY A 426 3.44 -14.16 -3.61
CA GLY A 426 2.63 -14.49 -4.78
C GLY A 426 3.02 -13.79 -6.07
N LEU A 427 4.22 -13.19 -6.13
CA LEU A 427 4.76 -12.51 -7.30
C LEU A 427 6.09 -13.16 -7.72
N THR A 428 6.37 -13.12 -9.00
CA THR A 428 7.70 -13.43 -9.57
C THR A 428 8.59 -12.19 -9.61
N ALA A 429 9.90 -12.37 -9.81
CA ALA A 429 10.82 -11.25 -10.00
C ALA A 429 10.38 -10.30 -11.13
N ASP A 430 9.89 -10.84 -12.26
CA ASP A 430 9.44 -10.02 -13.40
C ASP A 430 8.20 -9.19 -13.06
N GLU A 431 7.27 -9.74 -12.29
CA GLU A 431 6.08 -9.03 -11.82
C GLU A 431 6.43 -7.95 -10.78
N VAL A 432 7.40 -8.21 -9.90
CA VAL A 432 7.93 -7.19 -8.98
C VAL A 432 8.56 -6.04 -9.77
N ILE A 433 9.40 -6.33 -10.78
CA ILE A 433 10.01 -5.29 -11.61
C ILE A 433 8.95 -4.50 -12.37
N ALA A 434 7.91 -5.15 -12.90
CA ALA A 434 6.80 -4.47 -13.55
C ALA A 434 6.04 -3.56 -12.58
N GLY A 435 5.79 -4.02 -11.35
CA GLY A 435 5.18 -3.21 -10.29
C GLY A 435 6.03 -2.00 -9.89
N ILE A 436 7.35 -2.17 -9.79
CA ILE A 436 8.29 -1.07 -9.53
C ILE A 436 8.21 -0.02 -10.64
N ARG A 437 8.19 -0.43 -11.92
CA ARG A 437 8.08 0.52 -13.03
C ARG A 437 6.82 1.37 -12.94
N GLU A 438 5.68 0.73 -12.71
CA GLU A 438 4.38 1.40 -12.64
C GLU A 438 4.32 2.39 -11.47
N THR A 439 4.69 1.94 -10.27
CA THR A 439 4.66 2.78 -9.05
C THR A 439 5.63 3.97 -9.15
N LEU A 440 6.86 3.76 -9.63
CA LEU A 440 7.82 4.84 -9.83
C LEU A 440 7.36 5.81 -10.92
N LYS A 441 6.71 5.34 -11.99
CA LYS A 441 6.14 6.22 -13.03
C LYS A 441 5.09 7.14 -12.46
N GLY A 442 4.17 6.61 -11.65
CA GLY A 442 3.15 7.39 -10.95
C GLY A 442 3.71 8.47 -10.02
N GLN A 443 4.94 8.31 -9.53
CA GLN A 443 5.61 9.21 -8.57
C GLN A 443 6.78 10.01 -9.17
N SER A 444 6.94 10.00 -10.50
CA SER A 444 8.14 10.56 -11.17
C SER A 444 8.43 12.03 -10.84
N THR A 445 7.41 12.89 -10.76
CA THR A 445 7.58 14.30 -10.35
C THR A 445 8.02 14.43 -8.90
N GLN A 446 7.42 13.66 -7.98
CA GLN A 446 7.79 13.66 -6.56
C GLN A 446 9.24 13.20 -6.38
N ILE A 447 9.64 12.14 -7.08
CA ILE A 447 11.02 11.64 -7.09
C ILE A 447 11.98 12.72 -7.59
N ALA A 448 11.64 13.44 -8.67
CA ALA A 448 12.46 14.54 -9.18
C ALA A 448 12.64 15.67 -8.17
N GLU A 449 11.56 16.05 -7.48
CA GLU A 449 11.59 17.10 -6.45
C GLU A 449 12.37 16.66 -5.18
N LEU A 450 12.27 15.39 -4.77
CA LEU A 450 13.07 14.84 -3.67
C LEU A 450 14.57 14.89 -3.99
N LEU A 451 14.95 14.57 -5.23
CA LEU A 451 16.35 14.53 -5.64
C LEU A 451 16.95 15.91 -5.90
N LEU A 452 16.25 16.78 -6.63
CA LEU A 452 16.79 18.06 -7.11
C LEU A 452 15.81 19.24 -6.99
N GLY A 453 14.70 19.12 -6.25
CA GLY A 453 13.75 20.23 -6.06
C GLY A 453 14.35 21.46 -5.38
N ARG A 454 15.44 21.28 -4.63
CA ARG A 454 16.23 22.35 -4.00
C ARG A 454 17.49 22.72 -4.78
N TYR A 455 17.50 22.53 -6.10
CA TYR A 455 18.63 22.90 -6.97
C TYR A 455 19.14 24.33 -6.74
N TRP A 456 18.23 25.24 -6.40
CA TRP A 456 18.49 26.65 -6.19
C TRP A 456 19.33 26.97 -4.95
N VAL A 457 19.53 26.04 -4.02
CA VAL A 457 20.33 26.28 -2.81
C VAL A 457 21.79 26.61 -3.15
N ASN A 458 22.29 26.13 -4.29
CA ASN A 458 23.65 26.37 -4.77
C ASN A 458 23.73 27.42 -5.89
N ASN A 459 22.63 28.12 -6.20
CA ASN A 459 22.66 29.19 -7.19
C ASN A 459 23.29 30.46 -6.62
N ASP A 460 24.07 31.17 -7.44
CA ASP A 460 24.47 32.54 -7.14
C ASP A 460 23.27 33.50 -7.29
N ALA A 461 23.32 34.64 -6.61
CA ALA A 461 22.25 35.64 -6.60
C ALA A 461 22.35 36.61 -7.78
N LEU A 462 22.39 36.07 -9.00
CA LEU A 462 22.55 36.86 -10.22
C LEU A 462 21.37 37.84 -10.39
N ASP A 463 21.65 39.06 -10.86
CA ASP A 463 20.64 40.03 -11.29
C ASP A 463 20.34 39.91 -12.78
N PHE A 464 21.33 39.47 -13.55
CA PHE A 464 21.16 39.14 -14.96
C PHE A 464 22.15 38.09 -15.43
N PHE A 465 21.81 37.42 -16.51
CA PHE A 465 22.66 36.41 -17.16
C PHE A 465 22.65 36.58 -18.68
N TYR A 466 23.64 35.97 -19.33
CA TYR A 466 23.81 36.01 -20.77
C TYR A 466 23.62 34.61 -21.36
N SER A 467 22.65 34.46 -22.27
CA SER A 467 22.28 33.14 -22.78
C SER A 467 21.56 33.21 -24.13
N ARG A 468 21.15 32.04 -24.64
CA ARG A 468 20.21 31.89 -25.75
C ARG A 468 18.88 31.39 -25.22
N GLY A 469 17.78 31.73 -25.89
CA GLY A 469 16.46 31.17 -25.53
C GLY A 469 16.17 29.80 -26.13
N GLU A 470 16.95 29.39 -27.14
CA GLU A 470 16.89 28.08 -27.77
C GLU A 470 18.25 27.74 -28.40
N PRO A 471 18.56 26.45 -28.65
CA PRO A 471 19.80 26.04 -29.29
C PRO A 471 20.01 26.76 -30.63
N GLY A 472 21.15 27.46 -30.77
CA GLY A 472 21.48 28.24 -31.97
C GLY A 472 20.75 29.59 -32.11
N GLY A 473 19.91 29.97 -31.14
CA GLY A 473 19.24 31.27 -31.10
C GLY A 473 20.19 32.44 -30.85
N ALA A 474 19.73 33.68 -31.02
CA ALA A 474 20.58 34.87 -30.83
C ALA A 474 21.01 35.06 -29.36
N PRO A 475 22.30 35.33 -29.09
CA PRO A 475 22.78 35.70 -27.75
C PRO A 475 22.02 36.91 -27.20
N THR A 476 21.51 36.80 -25.98
CA THR A 476 20.59 37.77 -25.39
C THR A 476 20.90 37.92 -23.89
N LEU A 477 20.80 39.14 -23.37
CA LEU A 477 20.80 39.39 -21.93
C LEU A 477 19.41 39.13 -21.37
N TYR A 478 19.35 38.46 -20.23
CA TYR A 478 18.14 38.18 -19.47
C TYR A 478 18.30 38.76 -18.08
N PHE A 479 17.40 39.65 -17.69
CA PHE A 479 17.26 40.05 -16.30
C PHE A 479 16.50 38.98 -15.55
N VAL A 480 16.94 38.61 -14.34
CA VAL A 480 16.33 37.50 -13.60
C VAL A 480 14.85 37.71 -13.33
N ALA A 481 14.07 36.64 -13.42
CA ALA A 481 12.64 36.60 -13.16
C ALA A 481 12.33 36.04 -11.76
N GLU A 482 11.08 36.15 -11.34
CA GLU A 482 10.62 35.62 -10.03
C GLU A 482 10.80 34.10 -9.90
N GLY A 483 10.74 33.37 -11.02
CA GLY A 483 10.97 31.93 -11.07
C GLY A 483 12.45 31.50 -10.94
N ASP A 484 13.38 32.45 -10.99
CA ASP A 484 14.81 32.19 -10.91
C ASP A 484 15.26 32.09 -9.46
N LEU A 485 14.95 30.93 -8.88
CA LEU A 485 15.16 30.66 -7.46
C LEU A 485 16.64 30.73 -7.09
N ARG A 486 16.91 31.29 -5.91
CA ARG A 486 18.25 31.49 -5.34
C ARG A 486 18.22 31.44 -3.81
N PRO A 487 19.34 31.19 -3.12
CA PRO A 487 19.32 31.02 -1.67
C PRO A 487 19.02 32.33 -0.94
N SER A 488 18.22 32.24 0.12
CA SER A 488 17.99 33.34 1.05
C SER A 488 19.24 33.57 1.91
N ASP A 489 19.52 34.84 2.25
CA ASP A 489 20.59 35.19 3.20
C ASP A 489 20.32 34.63 4.62
N GLN A 490 19.07 34.24 4.90
CA GLN A 490 18.65 33.67 6.18
C GLN A 490 18.76 32.13 6.23
N GLY A 491 19.21 31.49 5.15
CA GLY A 491 19.48 30.06 5.10
C GLY A 491 18.71 29.32 3.99
N ALA A 492 18.98 28.03 3.87
CA ALA A 492 18.51 27.22 2.74
C ALA A 492 17.03 26.79 2.82
N GLY A 493 16.27 27.17 3.85
CA GLY A 493 14.92 26.65 4.10
C GLY A 493 13.84 27.14 3.10
N ALA A 494 14.07 28.27 2.44
CA ALA A 494 13.18 28.84 1.43
C ALA A 494 14.00 29.67 0.42
N PRO A 495 13.54 29.81 -0.83
CA PRO A 495 14.20 30.67 -1.80
C PRO A 495 14.14 32.14 -1.34
N ARG A 496 15.11 32.94 -1.78
CA ARG A 496 15.09 34.38 -1.59
C ARG A 496 13.86 35.00 -2.24
N ALA A 497 13.24 35.97 -1.57
CA ALA A 497 12.13 36.72 -2.15
C ALA A 497 12.59 37.59 -3.33
N TYR A 498 11.72 37.73 -4.35
CA TYR A 498 11.97 38.60 -5.48
C TYR A 498 11.58 40.05 -5.13
N THR A 499 12.58 40.92 -4.90
CA THR A 499 12.39 42.30 -4.38
C THR A 499 12.67 43.42 -5.38
N TYR A 500 12.97 43.09 -6.65
CA TYR A 500 13.27 44.10 -7.67
C TYR A 500 12.07 45.01 -7.95
N GLU A 501 12.24 46.31 -7.72
CA GLU A 501 11.19 47.31 -7.99
C GLU A 501 11.13 47.68 -9.48
N ARG A 502 12.30 47.72 -10.14
CA ARG A 502 12.44 48.11 -11.55
C ARG A 502 13.26 47.09 -12.33
N PRO A 503 12.73 45.88 -12.57
CA PRO A 503 13.44 44.86 -13.32
C PRO A 503 13.68 45.29 -14.76
N GLY A 504 14.85 44.94 -15.31
CA GLY A 504 15.20 45.14 -16.71
C GLY A 504 16.46 45.99 -16.94
N PHE A 505 16.63 46.42 -18.19
CA PHE A 505 17.80 47.16 -18.65
C PHE A 505 17.41 48.56 -19.13
N PHE A 506 18.11 49.59 -18.65
CA PHE A 506 17.78 51.00 -18.89
C PHE A 506 18.94 51.77 -19.51
N THR A 507 18.64 52.86 -20.20
CA THR A 507 19.65 53.78 -20.79
C THR A 507 19.92 55.01 -19.95
N SER A 508 19.22 55.17 -18.82
CA SER A 508 19.38 56.27 -17.86
C SER A 508 19.53 55.74 -16.43
N PRO A 509 20.35 56.38 -15.57
CA PRO A 509 20.50 55.99 -14.16
C PRO A 509 19.24 56.22 -13.32
N ASP A 510 18.28 57.03 -13.79
CA ASP A 510 17.01 57.27 -13.07
C ASP A 510 16.03 56.08 -13.18
N LEU A 511 16.34 55.08 -14.02
CA LEU A 511 15.57 53.85 -14.27
C LEU A 511 14.10 54.12 -14.62
N ASP A 512 13.82 55.20 -15.34
CA ASP A 512 12.46 55.55 -15.77
C ASP A 512 12.00 54.64 -16.91
N GLU A 513 10.69 54.35 -17.00
CA GLU A 513 10.15 53.47 -18.04
C GLU A 513 10.44 53.98 -19.47
N GLY A 514 10.63 55.29 -19.65
CA GLY A 514 11.02 55.86 -20.95
C GLY A 514 12.44 55.50 -21.39
N SER A 515 13.32 55.14 -20.47
CA SER A 515 14.69 54.71 -20.77
C SER A 515 14.87 53.19 -20.76
N LYS A 516 13.84 52.41 -20.40
CA LYS A 516 13.86 50.94 -20.44
C LYS A 516 13.98 50.47 -21.88
N VAL A 517 15.00 49.66 -22.15
CA VAL A 517 15.25 49.05 -23.47
C VAL A 517 14.99 47.56 -23.50
N SER A 518 14.87 46.92 -22.33
CA SER A 518 14.48 45.52 -22.22
C SER A 518 13.00 45.30 -22.50
N LYS A 519 12.64 44.08 -22.93
CA LYS A 519 11.25 43.66 -23.12
C LYS A 519 11.02 42.23 -22.66
N LYS A 520 9.84 41.94 -22.11
CA LYS A 520 9.39 40.57 -21.82
C LYS A 520 9.03 39.75 -23.05
N GLU A 521 8.59 40.38 -24.12
CA GLU A 521 8.30 39.70 -25.39
C GLU A 521 9.32 40.17 -26.43
N LEU A 522 10.05 39.22 -27.01
CA LEU A 522 11.04 39.47 -28.04
C LEU A 522 10.89 38.44 -29.14
N ASP A 523 10.79 38.89 -30.39
CA ASP A 523 10.56 38.01 -31.54
C ASP A 523 11.60 36.88 -31.61
N GLY A 524 11.09 35.66 -31.78
CA GLY A 524 11.89 34.44 -31.84
C GLY A 524 12.30 33.86 -30.49
N LEU A 525 11.74 34.33 -29.36
CA LEU A 525 11.96 33.73 -28.04
C LEU A 525 10.63 33.36 -27.40
N ALA A 526 10.50 32.12 -26.94
CA ALA A 526 9.30 31.61 -26.27
C ALA A 526 9.18 32.06 -24.80
N ASP A 527 10.30 32.42 -24.17
CA ASP A 527 10.32 32.96 -22.82
C ASP A 527 9.51 34.26 -22.76
N THR A 528 8.64 34.39 -21.75
CA THR A 528 7.85 35.61 -21.46
C THR A 528 8.04 36.12 -20.03
N ALA A 529 8.82 35.41 -19.21
CA ALA A 529 9.04 35.74 -17.81
C ALA A 529 10.10 36.84 -17.63
N HIS A 530 11.20 36.74 -18.38
CA HIS A 530 12.38 37.59 -18.22
C HIS A 530 12.29 38.86 -19.06
N GLU A 531 12.82 39.95 -18.53
CA GLU A 531 13.16 41.15 -19.31
C GLU A 531 14.41 40.86 -20.16
N LYS A 532 14.33 41.10 -21.47
CA LYS A 532 15.37 40.69 -22.43
C LYS A 532 15.90 41.84 -23.26
N TYR A 533 17.20 41.82 -23.55
CA TYR A 533 17.83 42.77 -24.46
C TYR A 533 18.94 42.11 -25.29
N ARG A 534 18.92 42.33 -26.62
CA ARG A 534 19.99 41.89 -27.53
C ARG A 534 21.00 43.01 -27.66
N LEU A 535 22.22 42.78 -27.17
CA LEU A 535 23.30 43.76 -27.26
C LEU A 535 23.79 43.89 -28.71
N PRO A 536 23.95 45.12 -29.25
CA PRO A 536 24.65 45.31 -30.51
C PRO A 536 26.17 45.08 -30.35
N PRO A 537 26.90 44.77 -31.44
CA PRO A 537 28.36 44.73 -31.43
C PRO A 537 28.96 46.08 -30.97
N GLY A 538 30.08 46.02 -30.23
CA GLY A 538 30.75 47.19 -29.67
C GLY A 538 30.42 47.45 -28.21
N GLU A 539 30.51 48.71 -27.79
CA GLU A 539 30.28 49.13 -26.41
C GLU A 539 28.83 49.58 -26.22
N THR A 540 28.15 49.03 -25.20
CA THR A 540 26.81 49.45 -24.78
C THR A 540 26.81 49.71 -23.28
N THR A 541 26.37 50.89 -22.86
CA THR A 541 26.19 51.22 -21.43
C THR A 541 24.71 51.09 -21.07
N LEU A 542 24.42 50.31 -20.02
CA LEU A 542 23.09 50.13 -19.47
C LEU A 542 23.10 50.38 -17.97
N TYR A 543 21.95 50.73 -17.43
CA TYR A 543 21.71 50.93 -16.00
C TYR A 543 20.65 49.95 -15.53
N MET A 544 20.80 49.45 -14.31
CA MET A 544 19.91 48.46 -13.72
C MET A 544 20.00 48.47 -12.20
N GLN A 545 18.99 47.88 -11.57
CA GLN A 545 18.84 47.81 -10.12
C GLN A 545 19.17 46.40 -9.61
N ASP A 546 19.85 46.28 -8.47
CA ASP A 546 19.99 45.00 -7.75
C ASP A 546 18.78 44.69 -6.86
N ASP A 547 18.79 43.53 -6.20
CA ASP A 547 17.72 43.11 -5.29
C ASP A 547 17.67 43.88 -3.94
N GLU A 548 18.65 44.75 -3.68
CA GLU A 548 18.70 45.71 -2.57
C GLU A 548 18.34 47.15 -2.97
N ALA A 549 17.81 47.32 -4.18
CA ALA A 549 17.40 48.60 -4.76
C ALA A 549 18.55 49.57 -5.15
N ALA A 550 19.82 49.15 -5.08
CA ALA A 550 20.95 49.96 -5.52
C ALA A 550 21.08 49.97 -7.05
N VAL A 551 21.53 51.10 -7.60
CA VAL A 551 21.63 51.32 -9.05
C VAL A 551 23.08 51.17 -9.51
N TYR A 552 23.27 50.49 -10.63
CA TYR A 552 24.58 50.23 -11.21
C TYR A 552 24.63 50.67 -12.67
N GLU A 553 25.79 51.19 -13.07
CA GLU A 553 26.19 51.36 -14.45
C GLU A 553 26.95 50.11 -14.89
N VAL A 554 26.51 49.49 -15.99
CA VAL A 554 27.15 48.31 -16.57
C VAL A 554 27.53 48.62 -18.02
N ARG A 555 28.82 48.55 -18.32
CA ARG A 555 29.35 48.73 -19.68
C ARG A 555 29.68 47.39 -20.29
N PHE A 556 28.89 46.98 -21.28
CA PHE A 556 29.07 45.76 -22.03
C PHE A 556 29.99 45.98 -23.21
N HIS A 557 30.95 45.08 -23.40
CA HIS A 557 31.82 45.02 -24.57
C HIS A 557 31.53 43.73 -25.33
N VAL A 558 30.90 43.88 -26.50
CA VAL A 558 30.51 42.78 -27.38
C VAL A 558 31.47 42.73 -28.58
N PRO A 559 32.12 41.59 -28.85
CA PRO A 559 33.02 41.46 -29.99
C PRO A 559 32.26 41.60 -31.31
N ASP A 560 32.91 42.15 -32.32
CA ASP A 560 32.36 42.28 -33.68
C ASP A 560 32.46 40.93 -34.42
N THR A 561 31.61 39.99 -34.00
CA THR A 561 31.46 38.67 -34.62
C THR A 561 29.97 38.39 -34.87
N SER A 562 29.69 37.48 -35.80
CA SER A 562 28.32 37.07 -36.10
C SER A 562 27.65 36.27 -34.98
N ASP A 563 28.43 35.77 -34.02
CA ASP A 563 27.93 34.97 -32.88
C ASP A 563 28.80 35.21 -31.62
N PRO A 564 28.49 36.26 -30.84
CA PRO A 564 29.28 36.63 -29.66
C PRO A 564 28.95 35.74 -28.45
N VAL A 565 29.53 34.54 -28.39
CA VAL A 565 29.39 33.58 -27.28
C VAL A 565 30.05 34.01 -25.97
N GLU A 566 30.97 34.97 -26.03
CA GLU A 566 31.66 35.54 -24.88
C GLU A 566 31.63 37.07 -24.97
N ILE A 567 31.23 37.73 -23.88
CA ILE A 567 31.24 39.19 -23.74
C ILE A 567 31.88 39.57 -22.41
N THR A 568 32.22 40.85 -22.23
CA THR A 568 32.66 41.36 -20.93
C THR A 568 31.78 42.51 -20.46
N ALA A 569 31.64 42.65 -19.15
CA ALA A 569 30.85 43.70 -18.52
C ALA A 569 31.67 44.37 -17.41
N ASP A 570 31.80 45.68 -17.49
CA ASP A 570 32.41 46.52 -16.46
C ASP A 570 31.28 47.07 -15.57
N VAL A 571 31.27 46.70 -14.29
CA VAL A 571 30.20 47.04 -13.34
C VAL A 571 30.68 48.10 -12.36
N LYS A 572 29.85 49.13 -12.16
CA LYS A 572 30.11 50.23 -11.23
C LYS A 572 28.82 50.66 -10.51
N ARG A 573 28.85 50.66 -9.17
CA ARG A 573 27.78 51.22 -8.34
C ARG A 573 27.72 52.75 -8.47
N LEU A 574 26.49 53.31 -8.52
CA LEU A 574 26.24 54.76 -8.64
C LEU A 574 25.92 55.44 -7.31
#